data_AF-A0A3N5C8F4-F1
#
_entry.id   AF-A0A3N5C8F4-F1
#
_cell.length_a   1.000
_cell.length_b   1.000
_cell.length_c   1.000
_cell.angle_alpha   90.00
_cell.angle_beta   90.00
_cell.angle_gamma   90.00
#
_symmetry.space_group_name_H-M   'P 1'
#
loop_
_entity.id
_entity.type
_entity.pdbx_description
1 polymer ?
#
loop_
_entity_poly.entity_id
_entity_poly.type
_entity_poly.pdbx_seq_one_letter_code
_entity_poly.pdbx_strand_id
1 'polypeptide(L)'
;MLTEEDLQFIKDTREEVIANRTVDIIVTFATEGKENPFTGEVSSVEYDKTLRSVVTDRTSRVAAQDRIYQGEYIEQGDLWFSIDIDEFSAEDKPRDMKYVIHDGLKYSVSSHDPKGIGEMVTRWEFVGKRVY
;
A
#
# COMPACT_ATOMS: atom_id res chain seq x y z
N MET A 1 11.36 7.94 26.37
CA MET A 1 10.00 7.91 25.81
C MET A 1 9.97 9.00 24.76
N LEU A 2 9.50 8.73 23.55
CA LEU A 2 9.31 9.78 22.54
C LEU A 2 8.03 10.56 22.91
N THR A 3 8.07 11.88 22.80
CA THR A 3 6.91 12.74 23.02
C THR A 3 6.06 12.86 21.74
N GLU A 4 4.82 13.36 21.86
CA GLU A 4 3.98 13.63 20.68
C GLU A 4 4.61 14.66 19.74
N GLU A 5 5.32 15.67 20.28
CA GLU A 5 6.06 16.65 19.49
C GLU A 5 7.23 16.01 18.71
N ASP A 6 7.96 15.08 19.33
CA ASP A 6 9.02 14.32 18.65
C ASP A 6 8.44 13.49 17.49
N LEU A 7 7.25 12.92 17.68
CA LEU A 7 6.57 12.12 16.67
C LEU A 7 6.10 12.98 15.49
N GLN A 8 5.56 14.18 15.76
CA GLN A 8 5.14 15.10 14.71
C GLN A 8 6.34 15.61 13.90
N PHE A 9 7.44 15.98 14.57
CA PHE A 9 8.67 16.41 13.89
C PHE A 9 9.23 15.34 12.94
N ILE A 10 9.17 14.06 13.33
CA ILE A 10 9.58 12.94 12.48
C ILE A 10 8.67 12.80 11.25
N LYS A 11 7.36 13.01 11.40
CA LYS A 11 6.41 12.98 10.27
C LYS A 11 6.70 14.12 9.29
N ASP A 12 6.80 15.35 9.78
CA ASP A 12 7.00 16.55 8.96
C ASP A 12 8.33 16.46 8.17
N THR A 13 9.41 16.06 8.86
CA THR A 13 10.72 15.85 8.22
C THR A 13 10.66 14.78 7.13
N ARG A 14 9.85 13.74 7.34
CA ARG A 14 9.71 12.65 6.37
C ARG A 14 8.92 13.08 5.15
N GLU A 15 7.86 13.85 5.31
CA GLU A 15 7.07 14.40 4.20
C GLU A 15 7.98 15.19 3.25
N GLU A 16 8.86 16.04 3.80
CA GLU A 16 9.85 16.80 3.03
C GLU A 16 10.81 15.88 2.23
N VAL A 17 11.26 14.78 2.84
CA VAL A 17 12.20 13.83 2.21
C VAL A 17 11.53 13.01 1.10
N ILE A 18 10.25 12.67 1.22
CA ILE A 18 9.54 11.85 0.23
C ILE A 18 8.85 12.67 -0.85
N ALA A 19 8.66 13.97 -0.68
CA ALA A 19 7.95 14.84 -1.62
C ALA A 19 8.48 14.79 -3.07
N ASN A 20 9.79 14.57 -3.26
CA ASN A 20 10.40 14.43 -4.59
C ASN A 20 10.47 12.98 -5.10
N ARG A 21 9.96 12.02 -4.33
CA ARG A 21 10.02 10.57 -4.61
C ARG A 21 8.64 9.93 -4.73
N THR A 22 7.58 10.69 -4.52
CA THR A 22 6.20 10.22 -4.67
C THR A 22 5.74 10.32 -6.12
N VAL A 23 4.99 9.32 -6.55
CA VAL A 23 4.32 9.24 -7.84
C VAL A 23 2.86 8.88 -7.62
N ASP A 24 2.00 9.26 -8.56
CA ASP A 24 0.59 8.89 -8.52
C ASP A 24 0.44 7.42 -8.94
N ILE A 25 -0.31 6.65 -8.16
CA ILE A 25 -0.72 5.28 -8.46
C ILE A 25 -2.24 5.19 -8.38
N ILE A 26 -2.85 4.29 -9.16
CA ILE A 26 -4.28 4.01 -9.06
C ILE A 26 -4.43 2.71 -8.29
N VAL A 27 -5.12 2.75 -7.16
CA VAL A 27 -5.40 1.57 -6.34
C VAL A 27 -6.87 1.20 -6.42
N THR A 28 -7.15 -0.09 -6.44
CA THR A 28 -8.51 -0.64 -6.38
C THR A 28 -8.74 -1.22 -4.99
N PHE A 29 -9.72 -0.70 -4.28
CA PHE A 29 -10.20 -1.26 -3.01
C PHE A 29 -11.42 -2.15 -3.24
N ALA A 30 -11.61 -3.15 -2.39
CA ALA A 30 -12.84 -3.93 -2.34
C ALA A 30 -13.51 -3.79 -0.98
N THR A 31 -14.67 -3.13 -0.95
CA THR A 31 -15.47 -3.02 0.27
C THR A 31 -16.63 -4.00 0.27
N GLU A 32 -17.11 -4.35 1.46
CA GLU A 32 -18.33 -5.13 1.65
C GLU A 32 -19.52 -4.31 1.13
N GLY A 33 -20.19 -4.84 0.12
CA GLY A 33 -21.40 -4.30 -0.47
C GLY A 33 -22.65 -4.69 0.31
N LYS A 34 -23.81 -4.50 -0.31
CA LYS A 34 -25.08 -4.85 0.33
C LYS A 34 -25.26 -6.36 0.38
N GLU A 35 -25.72 -6.84 1.53
CA GLU A 35 -26.20 -8.21 1.71
C GLU A 35 -27.49 -8.39 0.89
N ASN A 36 -27.53 -9.44 0.08
CA ASN A 36 -28.72 -9.80 -0.67
C ASN A 36 -29.79 -10.35 0.30
N PRO A 37 -30.97 -9.71 0.42
CA PRO A 37 -31.99 -10.11 1.38
C PRO A 37 -32.63 -11.48 1.08
N PHE A 38 -32.39 -12.06 -0.09
CA PHE A 38 -32.93 -13.37 -0.48
C PHE A 38 -31.88 -14.50 -0.43
N THR A 39 -30.59 -14.20 -0.65
CA THR A 39 -29.52 -15.23 -0.67
C THR A 39 -28.56 -15.14 0.51
N GLY A 40 -28.54 -14.04 1.26
CA GLY A 40 -27.55 -13.79 2.33
C GLY A 40 -26.13 -13.55 1.82
N GLU A 41 -25.94 -13.44 0.50
CA GLU A 41 -24.63 -13.18 -0.09
C GLU A 41 -24.30 -11.69 0.00
N VAL A 42 -23.13 -11.37 0.54
CA VAL A 42 -22.57 -10.02 0.55
C VAL A 42 -21.89 -9.79 -0.80
N SER A 43 -22.45 -8.87 -1.59
CA SER A 43 -21.77 -8.40 -2.81
C SER A 43 -20.49 -7.65 -2.43
N SER A 44 -19.44 -7.66 -3.25
CA SER A 44 -18.30 -6.76 -3.06
C SER A 44 -18.38 -5.60 -4.05
N VAL A 45 -18.13 -4.38 -3.57
CA VAL A 45 -18.05 -3.19 -4.43
C VAL A 45 -16.59 -2.82 -4.56
N GLU A 46 -16.09 -2.79 -5.79
CA GLU A 46 -14.74 -2.32 -6.09
C GLU A 46 -14.79 -0.86 -6.52
N TYR A 47 -13.85 -0.06 -6.03
CA TYR A 47 -13.68 1.33 -6.44
C TYR A 47 -12.20 1.67 -6.60
N ASP A 48 -11.91 2.52 -7.59
CA ASP A 48 -10.57 2.99 -7.88
C ASP A 48 -10.32 4.35 -7.25
N LYS A 49 -9.11 4.55 -6.72
CA LYS A 49 -8.66 5.81 -6.14
C LYS A 49 -7.23 6.11 -6.56
N THR A 50 -6.95 7.35 -6.93
CA THR A 50 -5.57 7.81 -7.14
C THR A 50 -4.97 8.21 -5.79
N LEU A 51 -3.83 7.62 -5.44
CA LEU A 51 -3.07 7.92 -4.22
C LEU A 51 -1.63 8.27 -4.58
N ARG A 52 -0.96 9.05 -3.72
CA ARG A 52 0.47 9.28 -3.85
C ARG A 52 1.25 8.20 -3.11
N SER A 53 2.24 7.65 -3.80
CA SER A 53 3.06 6.58 -3.25
C SER A 53 4.52 6.71 -3.64
N VAL A 54 5.41 6.31 -2.74
CA VAL A 54 6.80 6.04 -3.10
C VAL A 54 6.86 4.64 -3.68
N VAL A 55 7.11 4.55 -4.98
CA VAL A 55 7.19 3.28 -5.70
C VAL A 55 8.65 2.89 -5.92
N THR A 56 8.93 1.59 -5.86
CA THR A 56 10.24 1.02 -6.17
C THR A 56 10.05 -0.20 -7.06
N ASP A 57 10.32 -0.03 -8.34
CA ASP A 57 10.33 -1.14 -9.30
C ASP A 57 11.52 -2.07 -9.05
N ARG A 58 11.23 -3.35 -8.75
CA ARG A 58 12.27 -4.37 -8.60
C ARG A 58 12.55 -5.03 -9.95
N THR A 59 13.32 -4.33 -10.80
CA THR A 59 13.63 -4.76 -12.17
C THR A 59 14.88 -5.63 -12.34
N SER A 60 15.74 -5.83 -11.32
CA SER A 60 17.08 -6.42 -11.54
C SER A 60 17.42 -7.68 -10.72
N ARG A 61 17.92 -8.70 -11.44
CA ARG A 61 18.63 -9.92 -11.03
C ARG A 61 19.73 -9.76 -9.96
N VAL A 62 20.16 -8.53 -9.64
CA VAL A 62 21.31 -8.25 -8.76
C VAL A 62 20.89 -7.92 -7.33
N ALA A 63 19.62 -7.66 -7.06
CA ALA A 63 19.12 -7.49 -5.69
C ALA A 63 18.85 -8.85 -5.03
N ALA A 64 19.86 -9.72 -5.03
CA ALA A 64 19.89 -11.03 -4.37
C ALA A 64 19.97 -10.87 -2.84
N GLN A 65 18.95 -10.26 -2.27
CA GLN A 65 18.58 -10.53 -0.89
C GLN A 65 17.15 -11.04 -0.98
N ASP A 66 17.01 -12.36 -0.93
CA ASP A 66 15.75 -13.05 -0.66
C ASP A 66 15.18 -12.47 0.65
N ARG A 67 14.38 -11.41 0.52
CA ARG A 67 13.65 -10.83 1.63
C ARG A 67 12.29 -11.46 1.60
N ILE A 68 12.11 -12.45 2.47
CA ILE A 68 10.79 -12.95 2.82
C ILE A 68 10.06 -11.80 3.50
N TYR A 69 8.97 -11.35 2.89
CA TYR A 69 8.06 -10.39 3.50
C TYR A 69 6.76 -11.11 3.84
N GLN A 70 6.44 -11.24 5.12
CA GLN A 70 5.28 -11.99 5.61
C GLN A 70 5.11 -13.43 5.05
N GLY A 71 6.22 -14.08 4.65
CA GLY A 71 6.18 -15.45 4.11
C GLY A 71 6.10 -15.54 2.58
N GLU A 72 5.96 -14.41 1.88
CA GLU A 72 5.98 -14.38 0.43
C GLU A 72 7.38 -14.08 -0.12
N TYR A 73 7.74 -14.80 -1.18
CA TYR A 73 8.95 -14.54 -1.96
C TYR A 73 8.69 -13.36 -2.89
N ILE A 74 9.50 -12.31 -2.75
CA ILE A 74 9.52 -11.18 -3.68
C ILE A 74 10.39 -11.60 -4.87
N GLU A 75 9.78 -11.68 -6.05
CA GLU A 75 10.42 -12.09 -7.31
C GLU A 75 10.71 -10.88 -8.21
N GLN A 76 11.47 -11.12 -9.28
CA GLN A 76 11.79 -10.09 -10.27
C GLN A 76 10.52 -9.67 -11.04
N GLY A 77 10.21 -8.38 -11.06
CA GLY A 77 8.99 -7.85 -11.68
C GLY A 77 7.86 -7.53 -10.69
N ASP A 78 8.10 -7.69 -9.39
CA ASP A 78 7.19 -7.25 -8.35
C ASP A 78 7.29 -5.75 -8.09
N LEU A 79 6.16 -5.17 -7.71
CA LEU A 79 6.04 -3.78 -7.32
C LEU A 79 6.13 -3.66 -5.80
N TRP A 80 7.13 -2.95 -5.29
CA TRP A 80 7.11 -2.51 -3.89
C TRP A 80 6.66 -1.05 -3.87
N PHE A 81 5.63 -0.75 -3.08
CA PHE A 81 5.18 0.63 -2.92
C PHE A 81 4.83 0.94 -1.46
N SER A 82 5.00 2.20 -1.08
CA SER A 82 4.69 2.69 0.25
C SER A 82 3.79 3.91 0.19
N ILE A 83 2.71 3.87 0.94
CA ILE A 83 1.68 4.92 0.98
C ILE A 83 1.65 5.47 2.40
N ASP A 84 1.65 6.79 2.52
CA ASP A 84 1.54 7.44 3.82
C ASP A 84 0.14 7.23 4.41
N ILE A 85 0.03 7.17 5.73
CA ILE A 85 -1.29 6.97 6.37
C ILE A 85 -2.23 8.13 6.04
N ASP A 86 -1.69 9.33 5.85
CA ASP A 86 -2.45 10.56 5.60
C ASP A 86 -3.04 10.61 4.17
N GLU A 87 -2.62 9.73 3.26
CA GLU A 87 -3.20 9.57 1.91
C GLU A 87 -4.51 8.75 1.93
N PHE A 88 -4.73 7.96 2.97
CA PHE A 88 -5.95 7.19 3.15
C PHE A 88 -7.04 8.05 3.76
N SER A 89 -8.24 8.00 3.19
CA SER A 89 -9.42 8.59 3.82
C SER A 89 -9.95 7.67 4.93
N ALA A 90 -10.78 8.19 5.83
CA ALA A 90 -11.31 7.40 6.97
C ALA A 90 -12.10 6.14 6.55
N GLU A 91 -12.61 6.12 5.32
CA GLU A 91 -13.34 4.99 4.74
C GLU A 91 -12.41 3.98 4.04
N ASP A 92 -11.18 4.39 3.70
CA ASP A 92 -10.22 3.52 3.04
C ASP A 92 -9.56 2.62 4.07
N LYS A 93 -9.75 1.32 3.90
CA LYS A 93 -9.04 0.31 4.68
C LYS A 93 -7.84 -0.15 3.86
N PRO A 94 -6.59 0.15 4.28
CA PRO A 94 -5.39 -0.24 3.52
C PRO A 94 -5.31 -1.75 3.22
N ARG A 95 -5.88 -2.58 4.10
CA ARG A 95 -5.94 -4.04 3.96
C ARG A 95 -6.88 -4.54 2.85
N ASP A 96 -7.84 -3.71 2.44
CA ASP A 96 -8.86 -4.06 1.45
C ASP A 96 -8.40 -3.72 0.02
N MET A 97 -7.16 -3.24 -0.13
CA MET A 97 -6.55 -2.96 -1.42
C MET A 97 -6.25 -4.26 -2.16
N LYS A 98 -6.84 -4.42 -3.35
CA LYS A 98 -6.67 -5.61 -4.18
C LYS A 98 -5.70 -5.42 -5.32
N TYR A 99 -5.74 -4.26 -5.97
CA TYR A 99 -4.94 -4.00 -7.15
C TYR A 99 -4.29 -2.63 -7.08
N VAL A 100 -3.17 -2.51 -7.77
CA VAL A 100 -2.50 -1.24 -8.03
C VAL A 100 -2.11 -1.18 -9.51
N ILE A 101 -2.30 -0.01 -10.12
CA ILE A 101 -1.86 0.30 -11.47
C ILE A 101 -0.75 1.34 -11.37
N HIS A 102 0.40 0.98 -11.90
CA HIS A 102 1.58 1.83 -11.99
C HIS A 102 2.21 1.66 -13.38
N ASP A 103 2.54 2.77 -14.05
CA ASP A 103 3.09 2.78 -15.42
C ASP A 103 2.25 1.97 -16.44
N GLY A 104 0.93 2.01 -16.28
CA GLY A 104 -0.01 1.28 -17.15
C GLY A 104 -0.02 -0.24 -16.94
N LEU A 105 0.72 -0.75 -15.96
CA LEU A 105 0.76 -2.15 -15.58
C LEU A 105 -0.09 -2.39 -14.33
N LYS A 106 -0.88 -3.47 -14.34
CA LYS A 106 -1.71 -3.88 -13.22
C LYS A 106 -1.00 -4.92 -12.36
N TYR A 107 -1.03 -4.72 -11.06
CA TYR A 107 -0.47 -5.62 -10.06
C TYR A 107 -1.56 -5.98 -9.04
N SER A 108 -1.63 -7.24 -8.62
CA SER A 108 -2.43 -7.69 -7.48
C SER A 108 -1.61 -7.52 -6.21
N VAL A 109 -2.18 -6.86 -5.20
CA VAL A 109 -1.58 -6.74 -3.88
C VAL A 109 -1.59 -8.11 -3.22
N SER A 110 -0.40 -8.61 -2.88
CA SER A 110 -0.23 -9.94 -2.28
C SER A 110 0.08 -9.87 -0.79
N SER A 111 0.79 -8.81 -0.37
CA SER A 111 1.18 -8.59 1.03
C SER A 111 1.09 -7.12 1.42
N HIS A 112 0.79 -6.86 2.69
CA HIS A 112 0.72 -5.50 3.25
C HIS A 112 1.23 -5.46 4.69
N ASP A 113 1.86 -4.37 5.12
CA ASP A 113 2.31 -4.21 6.50
C ASP A 113 2.23 -2.74 6.95
N PRO A 114 1.67 -2.46 8.13
CA PRO A 114 1.77 -1.16 8.74
C PRO A 114 3.19 -0.92 9.26
N LYS A 115 3.80 0.20 8.90
CA LYS A 115 5.07 0.67 9.46
C LYS A 115 4.82 1.89 10.35
N GLY A 116 5.60 1.97 11.42
CA GLY A 116 5.38 2.92 12.48
C GLY A 116 6.45 2.90 13.56
N ILE A 117 6.36 3.83 14.50
CA ILE A 117 7.19 3.86 15.70
C ILE A 117 6.27 3.73 16.91
N GLY A 118 6.47 2.67 17.70
CA GLY A 118 5.60 2.36 18.83
C GLY A 118 4.18 1.97 18.37
N GLU A 119 3.17 2.60 18.96
CA GLU A 119 1.76 2.37 18.63
C GLU A 119 1.26 3.17 17.42
N MET A 120 2.08 4.10 16.91
CA MET A 120 1.71 4.95 15.77
C MET A 120 2.10 4.33 14.43
N VAL A 121 1.10 3.97 13.63
CA VAL A 121 1.28 3.66 12.21
C VAL A 121 1.43 4.97 11.43
N THR A 122 2.53 5.12 10.69
CA THR A 122 2.79 6.30 9.86
C THR A 122 2.65 6.00 8.38
N ARG A 123 2.80 4.74 7.97
CA ARG A 123 2.67 4.35 6.56
C ARG A 123 2.29 2.90 6.43
N TRP A 124 1.88 2.54 5.22
CA TRP A 124 1.71 1.16 4.81
C TRP A 124 2.71 0.82 3.71
N GLU A 125 3.27 -0.38 3.79
CA GLU A 125 4.12 -0.96 2.76
C GLU A 125 3.41 -2.15 2.13
N PHE A 126 3.48 -2.23 0.81
CA PHE A 126 2.78 -3.21 0.01
C PHE A 126 3.71 -3.88 -0.98
N VAL A 127 3.38 -5.13 -1.30
CA VAL A 127 3.96 -5.88 -2.41
C VAL A 127 2.86 -6.21 -3.40
N GLY A 128 3.09 -5.84 -4.66
CA GLY A 128 2.22 -6.14 -5.79
C GLY A 128 2.87 -7.14 -6.74
N LYS A 129 2.14 -8.19 -7.11
CA LYS A 129 2.51 -9.15 -8.15
C LYS A 129 1.87 -8.77 -9.48
N ARG A 130 2.63 -8.78 -10.57
CA ARG A 130 2.10 -8.41 -11.89
C ARG A 130 1.01 -9.39 -12.34
N VAL A 131 -0.09 -8.86 -12.87
CA VAL A 131 -1.20 -9.64 -13.44
C VAL A 131 -1.27 -9.38 -14.96
N TYR A 132 -1.41 -10.44 -15.75
CA TYR A 132 -1.51 -10.41 -17.22
C TYR A 132 -2.97 -10.49 -17.68
#